data_AF-A0A438GT92-F1
#
_entry.id   AF-A0A438GT92-F1
#
_cell.length_a   1.000
_cell.length_b   1.000
_cell.length_c   1.000
_cell.angle_alpha   90.00
_cell.angle_beta   90.00
_cell.angle_gamma   90.00
#
_symmetry.space_group_name_H-M   'P 1'
#
loop_
_entity.id
_entity.type
_entity.pdbx_description
1 polymer ?
#
loop_
_entity_poly.entity_id
_entity_poly.type
_entity_poly.pdbx_seq_one_letter_code
_entity_poly.pdbx_strand_id
1 'polypeptide(L)'
;MKSSSPPRKKFLKDFNVKVATDDIDNVTSSWMLKYPSSALNSFEKIINYPKSKKIVMFLDYDGTLSPVVDDPDRALMSDAIIEYLAKYFPTAIISGRSQDKAYDLVGLNELYYAASHGMDIIGPARHTVCNDHPICIESSDEQGKEVNLF
;
A
#
# COMPACT_ATOMS: atom_id res chain seq x y z
N MET A 1 -9.53 11.48 -22.04
CA MET A 1 -9.08 10.08 -22.05
C MET A 1 -10.08 9.27 -21.25
N LYS A 2 -10.57 8.12 -21.77
CA LYS A 2 -11.48 7.25 -21.03
C LYS A 2 -10.63 6.19 -20.33
N SER A 3 -10.48 6.28 -19.01
CA SER A 3 -9.88 5.22 -18.19
C SER A 3 -10.85 4.03 -18.14
N SER A 4 -10.49 2.94 -18.82
CA SER A 4 -11.26 1.70 -18.81
C SER A 4 -10.74 0.82 -17.68
N SER A 5 -11.24 1.02 -16.47
CA SER A 5 -11.03 0.06 -15.39
C SER A 5 -11.80 -1.24 -15.70
N PRO A 6 -11.22 -2.42 -15.40
CA PRO A 6 -11.93 -3.69 -15.54
C PRO A 6 -13.26 -3.71 -14.77
N PRO A 7 -14.32 -4.36 -15.28
CA PRO A 7 -15.63 -4.35 -14.65
C PRO A 7 -15.60 -5.02 -13.26
N ARG A 8 -16.33 -4.40 -12.32
CA ARG A 8 -16.57 -4.83 -10.94
C ARG A 8 -16.99 -6.31 -10.93
N LYS A 9 -16.09 -7.23 -10.57
CA LYS A 9 -16.50 -8.59 -10.16
C LYS A 9 -16.97 -8.48 -8.72
N LYS A 10 -18.26 -8.71 -8.49
CA LYS A 10 -18.84 -8.79 -7.14
C LYS A 10 -18.10 -9.87 -6.34
N PHE A 11 -17.22 -9.47 -5.44
CA PHE A 11 -16.65 -10.37 -4.45
C PHE A 11 -17.67 -10.53 -3.33
N LEU A 12 -18.06 -11.78 -3.08
CA LEU A 12 -18.86 -12.13 -1.91
C LEU A 12 -18.05 -11.77 -0.67
N LYS A 13 -18.65 -10.86 0.09
CA LYS A 13 -18.35 -10.48 1.46
C LYS A 13 -18.27 -11.76 2.30
N ASP A 14 -17.13 -12.02 2.94
CA ASP A 14 -16.97 -12.76 4.20
C ASP A 14 -15.48 -13.00 4.49
N PHE A 15 -14.77 -11.99 4.99
CA PHE A 15 -13.50 -12.21 5.71
C PHE A 15 -13.44 -11.26 6.91
N ASN A 16 -14.40 -11.41 7.80
CA ASN A 16 -14.22 -11.04 9.20
C ASN A 16 -14.25 -12.33 10.01
N VAL A 17 -13.16 -13.10 9.91
CA VAL A 17 -12.99 -14.33 10.70
C VAL A 17 -11.69 -14.18 11.47
N LYS A 18 -11.78 -14.37 12.78
CA LYS A 18 -10.63 -14.65 13.64
C LYS A 18 -10.22 -16.09 13.32
N VAL A 19 -9.36 -16.26 12.31
CA VAL A 19 -9.03 -17.57 11.73
C VAL A 19 -7.92 -18.22 12.55
N ALA A 20 -8.15 -19.44 13.05
CA ALA A 20 -7.11 -20.28 13.65
C ALA A 20 -6.08 -20.69 12.58
N THR A 21 -4.84 -20.98 12.97
CA THR A 21 -3.73 -21.27 12.05
C THR A 21 -4.04 -22.36 11.02
N ASP A 22 -4.81 -23.37 11.39
CA ASP A 22 -5.14 -24.52 10.54
C ASP A 22 -6.10 -24.17 9.38
N ASP A 23 -6.90 -23.11 9.54
CA ASP A 23 -7.86 -22.67 8.53
C ASP A 23 -7.21 -21.74 7.48
N ILE A 24 -6.15 -21.01 7.85
CA ILE A 24 -5.39 -20.15 6.93
C ILE A 24 -4.68 -20.96 5.84
N ASP A 25 -4.08 -22.09 6.21
CA ASP A 25 -3.39 -22.96 5.27
C ASP A 25 -4.36 -23.57 4.24
N ASN A 26 -5.57 -23.89 4.67
CA ASN A 26 -6.63 -24.41 3.80
C ASN A 26 -7.16 -23.33 2.83
N VAL A 27 -7.41 -22.11 3.33
CA VAL A 27 -7.84 -20.97 2.50
C VAL A 27 -6.78 -20.61 1.46
N THR A 28 -5.51 -20.55 1.87
CA THR A 28 -4.38 -20.23 1.00
C THR A 28 -4.23 -21.28 -0.10
N SER A 29 -4.29 -22.56 0.26
CA SER A 29 -4.22 -23.68 -0.69
C SER A 29 -5.36 -23.66 -1.71
N SER A 30 -6.59 -23.40 -1.26
CA SER A 30 -7.75 -23.25 -2.14
C SER A 30 -7.60 -22.07 -3.12
N TRP A 31 -7.09 -20.94 -2.64
CA TRP A 31 -6.82 -19.75 -3.47
C TRP A 31 -5.73 -20.01 -4.52
N MET A 32 -4.63 -20.67 -4.14
CA MET A 32 -3.56 -21.01 -5.07
C MET A 32 -4.02 -22.00 -6.16
N LEU A 33 -4.91 -22.95 -5.82
CA LEU A 33 -5.53 -23.84 -6.80
C LEU A 33 -6.43 -23.08 -7.78
N LYS A 34 -7.21 -22.11 -7.28
CA LYS A 34 -8.11 -21.29 -8.09
C LYS A 34 -7.36 -20.28 -8.97
N TYR A 35 -6.21 -19.79 -8.50
CA TYR A 35 -5.37 -18.81 -9.19
C TYR A 35 -3.91 -19.29 -9.30
N PRO A 36 -3.65 -20.28 -10.18
CA PRO A 36 -2.35 -20.94 -10.30
C PRO A 36 -1.23 -20.04 -10.86
N SER A 37 -1.56 -18.86 -11.38
CA SER A 37 -0.60 -17.86 -11.85
C SER A 37 -0.40 -16.71 -10.85
N SER A 38 -0.75 -16.90 -9.58
CA SER A 38 -0.55 -15.90 -8.53
C SER A 38 0.94 -15.70 -8.19
N ALA A 39 1.29 -14.51 -7.70
CA ALA A 39 2.65 -14.20 -7.24
C ALA A 39 3.11 -15.15 -6.11
N LEU A 40 2.17 -15.71 -5.34
CA LEU A 40 2.42 -16.66 -4.26
C LEU A 40 3.15 -17.92 -4.76
N ASN A 41 2.78 -18.45 -5.93
CA ASN A 41 3.46 -19.61 -6.52
C ASN A 41 4.91 -19.33 -6.94
N SER A 42 5.28 -18.05 -7.06
CA SER A 42 6.65 -17.61 -7.37
C SER A 42 7.28 -16.85 -6.21
N PHE A 43 6.72 -16.92 -4.99
CA PHE A 43 7.13 -16.09 -3.87
C PHE A 43 8.62 -16.25 -3.55
N GLU A 44 9.11 -17.49 -3.44
CA GLU A 44 10.52 -17.78 -3.21
C GLU A 44 11.43 -17.17 -4.29
N LYS A 45 11.01 -17.20 -5.55
CA LYS A 45 11.78 -16.61 -6.66
C LYS A 45 11.81 -15.09 -6.56
N ILE A 46 10.69 -14.48 -6.18
CA ILE A 46 10.57 -13.02 -6.03
C ILE A 46 11.48 -12.53 -4.89
N ILE A 47 11.44 -13.19 -3.72
CA ILE A 47 12.24 -12.77 -2.56
C ILE A 47 13.74 -13.08 -2.71
N ASN A 48 14.11 -14.10 -3.49
CA ASN A 48 15.52 -14.45 -3.73
C ASN A 48 16.17 -13.65 -4.87
N TYR A 49 15.38 -12.91 -5.66
CA TYR A 49 15.88 -12.08 -6.75
C TYR A 49 16.73 -10.88 -6.28
N PRO A 50 16.33 -10.10 -5.26
CA PRO A 50 17.10 -8.95 -4.76
C PRO A 50 18.28 -9.39 -3.87
N LYS A 51 19.26 -10.10 -4.45
CA LYS A 51 20.46 -10.60 -3.73
C LYS A 51 21.21 -9.55 -2.90
N SER A 52 21.24 -8.30 -3.37
CA SER A 52 21.92 -7.17 -2.71
C SER A 52 21.29 -5.81 -3.04
N LYS A 53 20.06 -5.82 -3.57
CA LYS A 53 19.36 -4.60 -3.98
C LYS A 53 18.47 -4.11 -2.85
N LYS A 54 18.35 -2.79 -2.72
CA LYS A 54 17.33 -2.21 -1.85
C LYS A 54 15.95 -2.45 -2.46
N ILE A 55 15.01 -2.89 -1.64
CA ILE A 55 13.62 -3.10 -2.02
C ILE A 55 12.84 -1.84 -1.63
N VAL A 56 11.96 -1.40 -2.51
CA VAL A 56 10.99 -0.33 -2.27
C VAL A 56 9.61 -0.91 -2.58
N MET A 57 8.64 -0.64 -1.71
CA MET A 57 7.27 -1.14 -1.86
C MET A 57 6.38 -0.03 -2.41
N PHE A 58 5.69 -0.32 -3.51
CA PHE A 58 4.65 0.54 -4.07
C PHE A 58 3.34 -0.24 -4.05
N LEU A 59 2.35 0.27 -3.33
CA LEU A 59 1.11 -0.45 -3.05
C LEU A 59 -0.07 0.36 -3.55
N ASP A 60 -0.83 -0.24 -4.46
CA ASP A 60 -2.16 0.28 -4.81
C ASP A 60 -3.13 0.11 -3.64
N TYR A 61 -4.14 0.98 -3.52
CA TYR A 61 -5.09 0.93 -2.41
C TYR A 61 -6.33 0.09 -2.74
N ASP A 62 -7.18 0.59 -3.64
CA ASP A 62 -8.52 0.05 -3.90
C ASP A 62 -8.48 -1.25 -4.70
N GLY A 63 -8.88 -2.35 -4.09
CA GLY A 63 -8.83 -3.69 -4.70
C GLY A 63 -7.49 -4.39 -4.53
N THR A 64 -6.55 -3.78 -3.81
CA THR A 64 -5.24 -4.35 -3.47
C THR A 64 -5.10 -4.46 -1.94
N LEU A 65 -5.06 -3.33 -1.22
CA LEU A 65 -4.96 -3.30 0.24
C LEU A 65 -6.33 -3.32 0.91
N SER A 66 -7.33 -2.70 0.27
CA SER A 66 -8.72 -2.77 0.66
C SER A 66 -9.54 -3.53 -0.39
N PRO A 67 -10.66 -4.18 -0.02
CA PRO A 67 -11.56 -4.78 -0.99
C PRO A 67 -12.24 -3.72 -1.85
N VAL A 68 -12.55 -4.07 -3.11
CA VAL A 68 -13.40 -3.21 -3.95
C VAL A 68 -14.82 -3.19 -3.38
N VAL A 69 -15.21 -2.08 -2.78
CA VAL A 69 -16.51 -1.87 -2.12
C VAL A 69 -17.41 -0.94 -2.93
N ASP A 70 -18.72 -0.98 -2.65
CA ASP A 70 -19.72 -0.09 -3.28
C ASP A 70 -19.59 1.36 -2.82
N ASP A 71 -19.36 1.55 -1.52
CA ASP A 71 -19.13 2.84 -0.87
C ASP A 71 -17.62 3.06 -0.67
N PRO A 72 -16.98 3.97 -1.43
CA PRO A 72 -15.54 4.20 -1.36
C PRO A 72 -15.07 4.61 0.03
N ASP A 73 -15.88 5.28 0.85
CA ASP A 73 -15.46 5.72 2.20
C ASP A 73 -15.40 4.56 3.21
N ARG A 74 -15.79 3.35 2.79
CA ARG A 74 -15.76 2.12 3.60
C ARG A 74 -14.76 1.09 3.10
N ALA A 75 -13.84 1.51 2.24
CA ALA A 75 -12.79 0.67 1.69
C ALA A 75 -11.66 0.50 2.73
N LEU A 76 -11.93 -0.20 3.83
CA LEU A 76 -10.97 -0.34 4.93
C LEU A 76 -9.93 -1.44 4.64
N MET A 77 -8.71 -1.22 5.12
CA MET A 77 -7.60 -2.18 5.10
C MET A 77 -7.21 -2.59 6.54
N SER A 78 -6.27 -3.52 6.68
CA SER A 78 -5.69 -3.89 7.97
C SER A 78 -4.38 -3.14 8.21
N ASP A 79 -4.36 -2.26 9.21
CA ASP A 79 -3.24 -1.33 9.46
C ASP A 79 -1.92 -2.06 9.77
N ALA A 80 -1.99 -3.17 10.50
CA ALA A 80 -0.81 -3.89 10.99
C ALA A 80 0.16 -4.39 9.90
N ILE A 81 -0.33 -4.67 8.69
CA ILE A 81 0.52 -5.16 7.60
C ILE A 81 1.35 -4.01 7.02
N ILE A 82 0.76 -2.83 6.87
CA ILE A 82 1.44 -1.70 6.22
C ILE A 82 2.44 -1.07 7.18
N GLU A 83 2.09 -0.91 8.45
CA GLU A 83 3.04 -0.50 9.49
C GLU A 83 4.29 -1.39 9.49
N TYR A 84 4.09 -2.71 9.39
CA TYR A 84 5.18 -3.67 9.31
C TYR A 84 6.03 -3.44 8.05
N LEU A 85 5.42 -3.30 6.87
CA LEU A 85 6.16 -3.05 5.63
C LEU A 85 6.94 -1.73 5.68
N ALA A 86 6.34 -0.66 6.18
CA ALA A 86 6.94 0.67 6.29
C ALA A 86 8.18 0.68 7.18
N LYS A 87 8.17 -0.13 8.24
CA LYS A 87 9.32 -0.28 9.15
C LYS A 87 10.56 -0.89 8.49
N TYR A 88 10.39 -1.80 7.55
CA TYR A 88 11.50 -2.54 6.93
C TYR A 88 11.88 -2.02 5.54
N PHE A 89 10.92 -1.45 4.82
CA PHE A 89 11.10 -1.01 3.44
C PHE A 89 10.52 0.40 3.25
N PRO A 90 11.21 1.28 2.52
CA PRO A 90 10.57 2.49 2.00
C PRO A 90 9.30 2.07 1.25
N THR A 91 8.17 2.60 1.70
CA THR A 91 6.84 2.15 1.26
C THR A 91 6.00 3.34 0.84
N ALA A 92 5.34 3.22 -0.32
CA ALA A 92 4.48 4.23 -0.88
C ALA A 92 3.08 3.68 -1.16
N ILE A 93 2.05 4.41 -0.74
CA ILE A 93 0.66 4.17 -1.14
C ILE A 93 0.38 4.94 -2.42
N ILE A 94 -0.07 4.25 -3.46
CA ILE A 94 -0.44 4.81 -4.74
C ILE A 94 -1.96 4.72 -4.85
N SER A 95 -2.63 5.85 -4.95
CA SER A 95 -4.10 5.89 -4.97
C SER A 95 -4.63 6.88 -6.01
N GLY A 96 -5.77 6.53 -6.60
CA GLY A 96 -6.56 7.46 -7.40
C GLY A 96 -7.36 8.47 -6.55
N ARG A 97 -7.45 8.25 -5.24
CA ARG A 97 -8.17 9.13 -4.30
C ARG A 97 -7.40 10.41 -4.06
N SER A 98 -8.09 11.48 -3.62
CA SER A 98 -7.42 12.69 -3.14
C SER A 98 -6.50 12.37 -1.97
N GLN A 99 -5.50 13.23 -1.77
CA GLN A 99 -4.51 13.08 -0.70
C GLN A 99 -5.17 12.91 0.67
N ASP A 100 -6.08 13.81 1.06
CA ASP A 100 -6.77 13.75 2.36
C ASP A 100 -7.48 12.40 2.55
N LYS A 101 -8.17 11.92 1.51
CA LYS A 101 -8.90 10.64 1.56
C LYS A 101 -7.97 9.44 1.62
N ALA A 102 -6.86 9.45 0.89
CA ALA A 102 -5.89 8.37 0.95
C ALA A 102 -5.21 8.33 2.33
N TYR A 103 -4.91 9.49 2.90
CA TYR A 103 -4.33 9.60 4.23
C TYR A 103 -5.32 9.21 5.33
N ASP A 104 -6.58 9.68 5.29
CA ASP A 104 -7.62 9.33 6.27
C ASP A 104 -7.88 7.82 6.36
N LEU A 105 -7.69 7.12 5.24
CA LEU A 105 -7.93 5.69 5.10
C LEU A 105 -6.73 4.79 5.47
N VAL A 106 -5.52 5.36 5.53
CA VAL A 106 -4.28 4.62 5.87
C VAL A 106 -3.73 5.07 7.22
N GLY A 107 -3.69 6.37 7.47
CA GLY A 107 -3.38 6.96 8.78
C GLY A 107 -1.93 6.86 9.24
N LEU A 108 -0.99 6.56 8.33
CA LEU A 108 0.43 6.33 8.68
C LEU A 108 1.33 7.44 8.14
N ASN A 109 2.16 8.01 9.02
CA ASN A 109 2.99 9.19 8.74
C ASN A 109 4.37 8.83 8.18
N GLU A 110 4.76 7.57 8.32
CA GLU A 110 6.03 7.00 7.86
C GLU A 110 6.01 6.58 6.38
N LEU A 111 4.87 6.77 5.70
CA LEU A 111 4.66 6.40 4.31
C LEU A 111 4.84 7.57 3.35
N TYR A 112 5.16 7.23 2.11
CA TYR A 112 4.94 8.11 0.98
C TYR A 112 3.51 7.92 0.47
N TYR A 113 2.87 8.99 0.00
CA TYR A 113 1.56 8.95 -0.64
C TYR A 113 1.68 9.57 -2.03
N ALA A 114 1.31 8.83 -3.06
CA ALA A 114 1.03 9.36 -4.38
C ALA A 114 -0.48 9.28 -4.62
N ALA A 115 -1.15 10.41 -4.48
CA ALA A 115 -2.60 10.56 -4.53
C ALA A 115 -3.04 11.24 -5.84
N SER A 116 -4.35 11.34 -6.05
CA SER A 116 -4.97 11.95 -7.23
C SER A 116 -4.42 11.39 -8.55
N HIS A 117 -4.23 10.07 -8.61
CA HIS A 117 -3.57 9.36 -9.71
C HIS A 117 -2.08 9.73 -9.92
N GLY A 118 -1.41 10.09 -8.83
CA GLY A 118 0.01 10.46 -8.81
C GLY A 118 0.28 11.94 -9.11
N MET A 119 -0.75 12.79 -9.09
CA MET A 119 -0.58 14.24 -9.24
C MET A 119 -0.09 14.89 -7.94
N ASP A 120 -0.52 14.36 -6.80
CA ASP A 120 -0.12 14.85 -5.49
C ASP A 120 0.84 13.83 -4.86
N ILE A 121 2.05 14.23 -4.50
CA ILE A 121 3.05 13.33 -3.89
C ILE A 121 3.55 13.92 -2.58
N ILE A 122 3.41 13.16 -1.50
CA ILE A 122 3.86 13.54 -0.17
C ILE A 122 4.77 12.47 0.41
N GLY A 123 5.85 12.92 1.05
CA GLY A 123 6.78 12.08 1.78
C GLY A 123 6.46 12.01 3.27
N PRO A 124 7.08 11.06 3.98
CA PRO A 124 6.88 10.89 5.40
C PRO A 124 7.31 12.13 6.20
N ALA A 125 6.61 12.40 7.30
CA ALA A 125 6.94 13.49 8.19
C ALA A 125 8.35 13.27 8.79
N ARG A 126 9.26 14.20 8.54
CA ARG A 126 10.64 14.10 9.06
C ARG A 126 10.67 14.49 10.54
N HIS A 127 11.04 13.56 11.41
CA HIS A 127 11.64 13.96 12.69
C HIS A 127 13.06 14.45 12.40
N THR A 128 13.29 15.75 12.53
CA THR A 128 14.63 16.34 12.45
C THR A 128 15.52 15.81 13.58
N VAL A 129 16.30 14.77 13.30
CA VAL A 129 17.60 14.56 13.94
C VAL A 129 18.62 14.47 12.81
N CYS A 130 19.33 15.57 12.59
CA CYS A 130 20.34 15.72 11.57
C CYS A 130 21.48 14.74 11.88
N ASN A 131 21.63 13.69 11.07
CA ASN A 131 22.86 12.91 10.95
C ASN A 131 23.00 12.44 9.49
N ASP A 132 23.71 13.26 8.70
CA ASP A 132 24.49 12.97 7.50
C ASP A 132 24.17 11.70 6.66
N HIS A 133 22.96 11.60 6.11
CA HIS A 133 22.65 10.63 5.04
C HIS A 133 22.08 11.35 3.80
N PRO A 134 22.55 11.05 2.56
CA PRO A 134 22.36 11.92 1.40
C PRO A 134 21.01 11.73 0.67
N ILE A 135 19.93 11.51 1.41
CA ILE A 135 18.57 11.71 0.88
C ILE A 135 17.86 12.71 1.80
N CYS A 136 18.48 13.87 1.94
CA CYS A 136 17.88 15.04 2.56
C CYS A 136 17.09 15.81 1.48
N ILE A 137 15.83 15.43 1.26
CA ILE A 137 14.84 16.31 0.61
C ILE A 137 14.37 17.28 1.69
N GLU A 138 14.90 18.50 1.68
CA GLU A 138 14.53 19.55 2.63
C GLU A 138 13.00 19.68 2.75
N SER A 139 12.52 19.71 3.99
CA SER A 139 11.15 20.04 4.35
C SER A 139 11.20 21.37 5.09
N SER A 140 10.73 22.44 4.45
CA SER A 140 10.31 23.68 5.09
C SER A 140 8.93 23.99 4.47
N ASP A 141 7.87 24.29 5.21
CA ASP A 141 7.78 25.28 6.29
C ASP A 141 6.87 24.86 7.46
N GLU A 142 6.92 25.63 8.56
CA GLU A 142 6.17 25.49 9.83
C GLU A 142 4.61 25.51 9.70
N GLN A 143 4.06 25.32 8.50
CA GLN A 143 2.62 25.28 8.21
C GLN A 143 2.21 24.09 7.32
N GLY A 144 2.98 22.99 7.32
CA GLY A 144 2.50 21.67 6.88
C GLY A 144 1.92 21.61 5.46
N LYS A 145 2.36 22.49 4.56
CA LYS A 145 1.83 22.59 3.20
C LYS A 145 2.90 22.23 2.17
N GLU A 146 2.68 21.06 1.57
CA GLU A 146 3.21 20.46 0.33
C GLU A 146 4.57 20.90 -0.23
N VAL A 147 5.44 19.90 -0.39
CA VAL A 147 6.43 19.88 -1.47
C VAL A 147 5.84 19.19 -2.69
N ASN A 148 5.42 19.98 -3.69
CA ASN A 148 5.10 19.47 -5.01
C ASN A 148 6.39 18.93 -5.66
N LEU A 149 6.48 17.60 -5.79
CA LEU A 149 7.35 17.00 -6.79
C LEU A 149 6.62 17.02 -8.12
N PHE A 150 6.60 18.20 -8.75
CA PHE A 150 6.54 18.57 -10.19
C PHE A 150 5.98 19.98 -10.37
#